data_AF-A0A1G8V9Q1-F1
#
_entry.id   AF-A0A1G8V9Q1-F1
#
_cell.length_a   1.000
_cell.length_b   1.000
_cell.length_c   1.000
_cell.angle_alpha   90.00
_cell.angle_beta   90.00
_cell.angle_gamma   90.00
#
_symmetry.space_group_name_H-M   'P 1'
#
loop_
_entity.id
_entity.type
_entity.pdbx_description
1 polymer ?
#
loop_
_entity_poly.entity_id
_entity_poly.type
_entity_poly.pdbx_seq_one_letter_code
_entity_poly.pdbx_strand_id
1 'polypeptide(L)'
;MKIILCLITLLLFPIHVYAETDIDAERMALYKKTEAVTFLPWHYLAAVDEYERQINDKDTLISLDPPDWFWQGTEDGLSMKGWNRDGDGDGKGSRDSDEDTLYSTAKYLTSNGLSRQDIKIALWNYYEREVTVQSIMNNAKLYETFQTLNLDQHAFPVPLSSNYSYNNTWGDGRGYGGARIHEGTDIFADYSTPVYATTYGVVEMKGWNKYGGWRIGIRDPYNTYHYFAHLSGYPEDLEIGSIVEPGQQIGSVGSTGYGPKGTSGKFPPHLHYGMYKDNGKTEWAHNPYSYLTQWERKKQPAS
;
A
#
# COMPACT_ATOMS: atom_id res chain seq x y z
N MET A 1 31.93 25.48 50.13
CA MET A 1 30.80 25.77 49.21
C MET A 1 31.26 25.41 47.80
N LYS A 2 30.93 24.21 47.30
CA LYS A 2 31.24 23.77 45.92
C LYS A 2 29.95 23.86 45.12
N ILE A 3 29.90 24.74 44.13
CA ILE A 3 28.75 24.88 43.23
C ILE A 3 28.92 23.85 42.11
N ILE A 4 28.03 22.85 42.07
CA ILE A 4 27.94 21.87 40.99
C ILE A 4 27.10 22.53 39.89
N LEU A 5 27.72 22.81 38.75
CA LEU A 5 27.04 23.29 37.55
C LEU A 5 26.44 22.07 36.84
N CYS A 6 25.12 21.90 36.93
CA CYS A 6 24.40 20.84 36.24
C CYS A 6 24.20 21.26 34.79
N LEU A 7 24.96 20.66 33.87
CA LEU A 7 24.80 20.84 32.43
C LEU A 7 23.58 20.01 31.99
N ILE A 8 22.47 20.69 31.68
CA ILE A 8 21.29 20.05 31.09
C ILE A 8 21.58 19.88 29.59
N THR A 9 21.96 18.68 29.18
CA THR A 9 22.00 18.28 27.78
C THR A 9 20.55 18.08 27.30
N LEU A 10 20.05 19.03 26.52
CA LEU A 10 18.79 18.90 25.82
C LEU A 10 18.98 17.85 24.70
N LEU A 11 18.46 16.63 24.91
CA LEU A 11 18.35 15.62 23.87
C LEU A 11 17.19 16.02 22.94
N LEU A 12 17.53 16.58 21.78
CA LEU A 12 16.59 16.77 20.67
C LEU A 12 16.26 15.40 20.06
N PHE A 13 15.01 14.97 20.19
CA PHE A 13 14.42 13.89 19.41
C PHE A 13 13.91 14.45 18.06
N PRO A 14 13.85 13.63 16.99
CA PRO A 14 13.93 14.12 15.63
C PRO A 14 12.65 14.80 15.14
N ILE A 15 12.84 15.91 14.43
CA ILE A 15 11.85 16.62 13.61
C ILE A 15 11.68 15.77 12.34
N HIS A 16 10.68 14.88 12.28
CA HIS A 16 10.34 14.16 11.04
C HIS A 16 8.90 14.43 10.59
N VAL A 17 7.97 14.59 11.53
CA VAL A 17 6.54 14.77 11.22
C VAL A 17 6.24 16.08 10.47
N TYR A 18 6.96 17.18 10.76
CA TYR A 18 6.70 18.46 10.08
C TYR A 18 7.23 18.52 8.64
N ALA A 19 8.30 17.79 8.32
CA ALA A 19 8.89 17.81 6.99
C ALA A 19 8.07 16.98 5.99
N GLU A 20 7.55 15.84 6.43
CA GLU A 20 6.71 14.96 5.62
C GLU A 20 5.37 15.63 5.25
N THR A 21 4.76 16.38 6.19
CA THR A 21 3.56 17.17 5.89
C THR A 21 3.79 18.30 4.89
N ASP A 22 5.02 18.84 4.84
CA ASP A 22 5.38 19.92 3.91
C ASP A 22 5.56 19.37 2.49
N ILE A 23 6.26 18.24 2.37
CA ILE A 23 6.45 17.51 1.11
C ILE A 23 5.11 17.05 0.53
N ASP A 24 4.22 16.47 1.35
CA ASP A 24 2.90 16.05 0.88
C ASP A 24 2.03 17.23 0.40
N ALA A 25 2.16 18.40 1.04
CA ALA A 25 1.49 19.61 0.60
C ALA A 25 2.03 20.11 -0.75
N GLU A 26 3.35 20.09 -0.95
CA GLU A 26 3.99 20.42 -2.23
C GLU A 26 3.56 19.45 -3.35
N ARG A 27 3.60 18.13 -3.08
CA ARG A 27 3.12 17.09 -4.00
C ARG A 27 1.66 17.31 -4.39
N MET A 28 0.80 17.50 -3.40
CA MET A 28 -0.63 17.77 -3.63
C MET A 28 -0.83 19.03 -4.49
N ALA A 29 -0.10 20.11 -4.21
CA ALA A 29 -0.17 21.33 -5.02
C ALA A 29 0.19 21.06 -6.48
N LEU A 30 1.23 20.26 -6.72
CA LEU A 30 1.66 19.91 -8.07
C LEU A 30 0.65 18.99 -8.80
N TYR A 31 0.05 18.01 -8.09
CA TYR A 31 -1.05 17.21 -8.66
C TYR A 31 -2.26 18.07 -9.03
N LYS A 32 -2.65 19.02 -8.16
CA LYS A 32 -3.77 19.93 -8.40
C LYS A 32 -3.50 20.91 -9.55
N LYS A 33 -2.28 21.41 -9.66
CA LYS A 33 -1.83 22.22 -10.80
C LYS A 33 -1.99 21.44 -12.10
N THR A 34 -1.50 20.20 -12.13
CA THR A 34 -1.58 19.32 -13.31
C THR A 34 -3.03 18.93 -13.64
N GLU A 35 -3.85 18.63 -12.64
CA GLU A 35 -5.30 18.39 -12.79
C GLU A 35 -5.99 19.56 -13.48
N ALA A 36 -5.67 20.81 -13.09
CA ALA A 36 -6.30 22.00 -13.64
C ALA A 36 -6.03 22.22 -15.14
N VAL A 37 -4.90 21.73 -15.66
CA VAL A 37 -4.50 21.92 -17.07
C VAL A 37 -4.74 20.68 -17.94
N THR A 38 -4.79 19.48 -17.34
CA THR A 38 -4.98 18.22 -18.07
C THR A 38 -6.36 17.60 -17.90
N PHE A 39 -7.12 18.05 -16.91
CA PHE A 39 -8.39 17.48 -16.46
C PHE A 39 -8.29 16.04 -15.94
N LEU A 40 -7.08 15.47 -15.78
CA LEU A 40 -6.89 14.19 -15.11
C LEU A 40 -7.04 14.39 -13.60
N PRO A 41 -7.97 13.68 -12.93
CA PRO A 41 -8.13 13.87 -11.50
C PRO A 41 -6.85 13.60 -10.71
N TRP A 42 -6.58 14.45 -9.73
CA TRP A 42 -5.32 14.43 -8.97
C TRP A 42 -4.99 13.07 -8.33
N HIS A 43 -6.01 12.31 -7.95
CA HIS A 43 -5.85 11.03 -7.28
C HIS A 43 -5.27 9.95 -8.22
N TYR A 44 -5.43 10.07 -9.54
CA TYR A 44 -4.72 9.21 -10.49
C TYR A 44 -3.24 9.56 -10.58
N LEU A 45 -2.90 10.85 -10.56
CA LEU A 45 -1.52 11.32 -10.56
C LEU A 45 -0.78 10.86 -9.30
N ALA A 46 -1.39 11.09 -8.14
CA ALA A 46 -0.88 10.64 -6.84
C ALA A 46 -0.71 9.11 -6.79
N ALA A 47 -1.64 8.36 -7.37
CA ALA A 47 -1.57 6.90 -7.37
C ALA A 47 -0.42 6.32 -8.20
N VAL A 48 -0.17 6.88 -9.39
CA VAL A 48 0.95 6.46 -10.24
C VAL A 48 2.26 6.87 -9.59
N ASP A 49 2.35 8.11 -9.09
CA ASP A 49 3.54 8.60 -8.39
C ASP A 49 3.88 7.76 -7.16
N GLU A 50 2.88 7.45 -6.33
CA GLU A 50 3.11 6.60 -5.16
C GLU A 50 3.56 5.20 -5.56
N TYR A 51 2.95 4.61 -6.59
CA TYR A 51 3.37 3.31 -7.07
C TYR A 51 4.82 3.31 -7.55
N GLU A 52 5.22 4.32 -8.34
CA GLU A 52 6.60 4.48 -8.82
C GLU A 52 7.58 4.71 -7.67
N ARG A 53 7.18 5.44 -6.62
CA ARG A 53 7.98 5.65 -5.41
C ARG A 53 8.32 4.35 -4.68
N GLN A 54 7.45 3.35 -4.75
CA GLN A 54 7.70 2.06 -4.10
C GLN A 54 8.63 1.14 -4.91
N ILE A 55 8.83 1.41 -6.20
CA ILE A 55 9.62 0.53 -7.09
C ILE A 55 10.91 1.17 -7.61
N ASN A 56 11.07 2.49 -7.44
CA ASN A 56 12.24 3.26 -7.84
C ASN A 56 12.88 3.94 -6.63
N ASP A 57 14.20 4.09 -6.66
CA ASP A 57 14.97 4.80 -5.64
C ASP A 57 15.10 6.32 -5.93
N LYS A 58 14.23 6.88 -6.79
CA LYS A 58 14.27 8.29 -7.18
C LYS A 58 13.76 9.17 -6.04
N ASP A 59 14.69 9.84 -5.37
CA ASP A 59 14.45 10.75 -4.25
C ASP A 59 14.19 12.19 -4.74
N THR A 60 13.07 12.37 -5.45
CA THR A 60 12.55 13.67 -5.91
C THR A 60 11.12 13.88 -5.42
N LEU A 61 10.56 15.09 -5.62
CA LEU A 61 9.19 15.38 -5.20
C LEU A 61 8.21 14.44 -5.93
N ILE A 62 8.44 14.20 -7.22
CA ILE A 62 7.70 13.25 -8.06
C ILE A 62 8.64 12.10 -8.47
N SER A 63 8.33 10.88 -8.00
CA SER A 63 9.12 9.66 -8.21
C SER A 63 8.84 8.96 -9.54
N LEU A 64 7.99 9.53 -10.39
CA LEU A 64 7.81 9.09 -11.77
C LEU A 64 9.17 9.11 -12.51
N ASP A 65 9.55 7.99 -13.13
CA ASP A 65 10.74 7.88 -13.99
C ASP A 65 10.39 7.15 -15.29
N PRO A 66 9.71 7.83 -16.24
CA PRO A 66 9.35 7.19 -17.49
C PRO A 66 10.57 6.76 -18.32
N PRO A 67 10.49 5.61 -19.03
CA PRO A 67 11.61 5.08 -19.82
C PRO A 67 11.99 5.98 -20.99
N ASP A 68 13.18 5.81 -21.55
CA ASP A 68 13.74 6.70 -22.59
C ASP A 68 12.82 6.90 -23.82
N TRP A 69 12.03 5.90 -24.22
CA TRP A 69 11.10 6.04 -25.33
C TRP A 69 10.00 7.06 -25.06
N PHE A 70 9.65 7.27 -23.79
CA PHE A 70 8.63 8.20 -23.35
C PHE A 70 9.04 9.64 -23.64
N TRP A 71 10.32 9.94 -23.43
CA TRP A 71 10.91 11.28 -23.60
C TRP A 71 11.28 11.63 -25.04
N GLN A 72 10.92 10.78 -26.00
CA GLN A 72 11.07 11.09 -27.41
C GLN A 72 9.99 12.08 -27.87
N GLY A 73 10.27 12.83 -28.95
CA GLY A 73 9.37 13.85 -29.49
C GLY A 73 9.47 15.17 -28.73
N THR A 74 9.01 16.24 -29.37
CA THR A 74 9.07 17.62 -28.87
C THR A 74 7.77 18.33 -29.25
N GLU A 75 7.34 19.32 -28.44
CA GLU A 75 6.11 20.08 -28.72
C GLU A 75 6.17 20.89 -30.02
N ASP A 76 7.38 21.15 -30.55
CA ASP A 76 7.63 21.88 -31.80
C ASP A 76 7.16 21.13 -33.08
N GLY A 77 6.53 19.96 -32.94
CA GLY A 77 5.75 19.32 -34.00
C GLY A 77 6.57 18.60 -35.07
N LEU A 78 7.89 18.49 -34.92
CA LEU A 78 8.76 17.84 -35.90
C LEU A 78 8.86 16.31 -35.73
N SER A 79 8.45 15.77 -34.58
CA SER A 79 8.35 14.32 -34.33
C SER A 79 7.27 14.01 -33.28
N MET A 80 6.12 13.48 -33.70
CA MET A 80 5.05 13.01 -32.80
C MET A 80 5.34 11.63 -32.17
N LYS A 81 6.60 11.22 -32.09
CA LYS A 81 6.97 9.95 -31.47
C LYS A 81 7.35 10.20 -30.01
N GLY A 82 6.37 10.18 -29.11
CA GLY A 82 6.58 10.18 -27.66
C GLY A 82 5.80 11.28 -26.92
N TRP A 83 6.06 11.35 -25.62
CA TRP A 83 5.22 12.02 -24.62
C TRP A 83 5.92 13.15 -23.89
N ASN A 84 7.12 13.55 -24.31
CA ASN A 84 7.84 14.69 -23.75
C ASN A 84 7.04 15.99 -23.97
N ARG A 85 6.61 16.64 -22.87
CA ARG A 85 5.85 17.88 -22.88
C ARG A 85 6.41 18.84 -21.83
N ASP A 86 6.35 20.12 -22.15
CA ASP A 86 6.73 21.23 -21.27
C ASP A 86 5.56 21.52 -20.30
N GLY A 87 5.74 21.17 -19.03
CA GLY A 87 4.75 21.33 -17.97
C GLY A 87 4.93 22.62 -17.16
N ASP A 88 6.15 23.15 -17.10
CA ASP A 88 6.49 24.36 -16.34
C ASP A 88 6.52 25.66 -17.18
N GLY A 89 6.50 25.52 -18.51
CA GLY A 89 6.44 26.61 -19.48
C GLY A 89 7.80 27.23 -19.81
N ASP A 90 8.92 26.56 -19.54
CA ASP A 90 10.27 27.05 -19.82
C ASP A 90 10.72 26.87 -21.29
N GLY A 91 9.89 26.22 -22.11
CA GLY A 91 10.07 25.99 -23.54
C GLY A 91 10.67 24.62 -23.89
N LYS A 92 10.86 23.72 -22.92
CA LYS A 92 11.35 22.35 -23.15
C LYS A 92 10.71 21.40 -22.13
N GLY A 93 10.44 20.16 -22.54
CA GLY A 93 10.14 19.11 -21.56
C GLY A 93 11.42 18.39 -21.11
N SER A 94 11.55 18.20 -19.81
CA SER A 94 12.74 17.69 -19.13
C SER A 94 12.40 16.55 -18.17
N ARG A 95 13.15 15.44 -18.25
CA ARG A 95 13.06 14.32 -17.30
C ARG A 95 13.47 14.67 -15.86
N ASP A 96 14.21 15.75 -15.72
CA ASP A 96 14.72 16.24 -14.44
C ASP A 96 13.76 17.28 -13.81
N SER A 97 12.71 17.69 -14.52
CA SER A 97 11.64 18.55 -14.00
C SER A 97 10.48 17.67 -13.52
N ASP A 98 10.16 17.79 -12.24
CA ASP A 98 9.02 17.09 -11.64
C ASP A 98 7.69 17.54 -12.27
N GLU A 99 7.58 18.81 -12.67
CA GLU A 99 6.40 19.35 -13.35
C GLU A 99 6.24 18.78 -14.76
N ASP A 100 7.31 18.75 -15.56
CA ASP A 100 7.28 18.19 -16.91
C ASP A 100 6.99 16.70 -16.89
N THR A 101 7.60 15.98 -15.95
CA THR A 101 7.38 14.53 -15.79
C THR A 101 5.94 14.24 -15.45
N LEU A 102 5.37 14.97 -14.50
CA LEU A 102 3.98 14.78 -14.09
C LEU A 102 3.02 15.18 -15.21
N TYR A 103 3.25 16.31 -15.87
CA TYR A 103 2.41 16.80 -16.97
C TYR A 103 2.46 15.85 -18.17
N SER A 104 3.65 15.44 -18.60
CA SER A 104 3.84 14.45 -19.67
C SER A 104 3.14 13.13 -19.37
N THR A 105 3.24 12.65 -18.13
CA THR A 105 2.53 11.44 -17.65
C THR A 105 1.02 11.63 -17.68
N ALA A 106 0.51 12.78 -17.24
CA ALA A 106 -0.91 13.10 -17.33
C ALA A 106 -1.40 13.10 -18.79
N LYS A 107 -0.64 13.68 -19.72
CA LYS A 107 -0.95 13.64 -21.15
C LYS A 107 -0.96 12.22 -21.72
N TYR A 108 -0.03 11.37 -21.28
CA TYR A 108 -0.04 9.94 -21.63
C TYR A 108 -1.30 9.24 -21.14
N LEU A 109 -1.64 9.38 -19.85
CA LEU A 109 -2.78 8.70 -19.23
C LEU A 109 -4.11 9.14 -19.82
N THR A 110 -4.21 10.39 -20.25
CA THR A 110 -5.42 10.97 -20.87
C THR A 110 -5.51 10.77 -22.38
N SER A 111 -4.53 10.08 -22.99
CA SER A 111 -4.42 9.91 -24.44
C SER A 111 -5.63 9.20 -25.09
N ASN A 112 -6.29 8.32 -24.34
CA ASN A 112 -7.46 7.56 -24.80
C ASN A 112 -8.78 8.15 -24.31
N GLY A 113 -8.75 9.19 -23.48
CA GLY A 113 -9.92 9.74 -22.79
C GLY A 113 -9.72 9.87 -21.29
N LEU A 114 -10.76 10.37 -20.60
CA LEU A 114 -10.75 10.65 -19.17
C LEU A 114 -11.55 9.64 -18.35
N SER A 115 -12.18 8.65 -18.99
CA SER A 115 -12.94 7.66 -18.23
C SER A 115 -12.00 6.75 -17.44
N ARG A 116 -12.51 6.18 -16.34
CA ARG A 116 -11.79 5.17 -15.55
C ARG A 116 -11.26 4.02 -16.43
N GLN A 117 -11.99 3.63 -17.48
CA GLN A 117 -11.57 2.57 -18.38
C GLN A 117 -10.44 3.02 -19.31
N ASP A 118 -10.47 4.26 -19.82
CA ASP A 118 -9.41 4.80 -20.68
C ASP A 118 -8.09 4.91 -19.92
N ILE A 119 -8.15 5.38 -18.68
CA ILE A 119 -6.97 5.46 -17.79
C ILE A 119 -6.43 4.05 -17.52
N LYS A 120 -7.30 3.08 -17.24
CA LYS A 120 -6.87 1.68 -17.05
C LYS A 120 -6.20 1.10 -18.31
N ILE A 121 -6.68 1.45 -19.50
CA ILE A 121 -6.08 1.04 -20.78
C ILE A 121 -4.70 1.70 -20.94
N ALA A 122 -4.56 2.99 -20.64
CA ALA A 122 -3.27 3.67 -20.71
C ALA A 122 -2.25 3.04 -19.74
N LEU A 123 -2.65 2.78 -18.49
CA LEU A 123 -1.81 2.09 -17.51
C LEU A 123 -1.40 0.69 -17.98
N TRP A 124 -2.33 -0.08 -18.56
CA TRP A 124 -2.00 -1.40 -19.11
C TRP A 124 -0.98 -1.32 -20.24
N ASN A 125 -1.14 -0.37 -21.17
CA ASN A 125 -0.20 -0.19 -22.28
C ASN A 125 1.19 0.28 -21.81
N TYR A 126 1.29 0.87 -20.63
CA TYR A 126 2.56 1.32 -20.06
C TYR A 126 3.26 0.21 -19.25
N TYR A 127 2.54 -0.40 -18.30
CA TYR A 127 3.11 -1.34 -17.32
C TYR A 127 3.06 -2.81 -17.76
N GLU A 128 2.10 -3.17 -18.61
CA GLU A 128 1.88 -4.54 -19.09
C GLU A 128 1.77 -5.61 -17.97
N ARG A 129 1.36 -5.18 -16.77
CA ARG A 129 1.29 -6.02 -15.58
C ARG A 129 0.00 -5.77 -14.80
N GLU A 130 -0.83 -6.80 -14.68
CA GLU A 130 -2.17 -6.68 -14.08
C GLU A 130 -2.13 -6.22 -12.62
N VAL A 131 -1.22 -6.79 -11.82
CA VAL A 131 -1.06 -6.42 -10.39
C VAL A 131 -0.66 -4.94 -10.26
N THR A 132 0.20 -4.43 -11.14
CA THR A 132 0.60 -3.03 -11.15
C THR A 132 -0.58 -2.12 -11.46
N VAL A 133 -1.31 -2.40 -12.55
CA VAL A 133 -2.50 -1.62 -12.92
C VAL A 133 -3.54 -1.67 -11.79
N GLN A 134 -3.76 -2.83 -11.19
CA GLN A 134 -4.70 -2.97 -10.08
C GLN A 134 -4.27 -2.16 -8.84
N SER A 135 -2.98 -2.18 -8.50
CA SER A 135 -2.42 -1.41 -7.36
C SER A 135 -2.60 0.09 -7.56
N ILE A 136 -2.24 0.62 -8.73
CA ILE A 136 -2.44 2.03 -9.08
C ILE A 136 -3.93 2.39 -9.01
N MET A 137 -4.82 1.56 -9.56
CA MET A 137 -6.26 1.83 -9.51
C MET A 137 -6.85 1.74 -8.11
N ASN A 138 -6.29 0.88 -7.24
CA ASN A 138 -6.65 0.80 -5.82
C ASN A 138 -6.17 2.05 -5.07
N ASN A 139 -4.93 2.49 -5.29
CA ASN A 139 -4.37 3.71 -4.70
C ASN A 139 -5.20 4.93 -5.10
N ALA A 140 -5.56 5.05 -6.38
CA ALA A 140 -6.41 6.13 -6.86
C ALA A 140 -7.77 6.16 -6.15
N LYS A 141 -8.36 4.98 -5.89
CA LYS A 141 -9.63 4.84 -5.15
C LYS A 141 -9.47 5.27 -3.69
N LEU A 142 -8.36 4.91 -3.04
CA LEU A 142 -8.07 5.30 -1.65
C LEU A 142 -7.90 6.82 -1.55
N TYR A 143 -7.09 7.41 -2.41
CA TYR A 143 -6.88 8.86 -2.46
C TYR A 143 -8.15 9.64 -2.78
N GLU A 144 -8.97 9.15 -3.72
CA GLU A 144 -10.29 9.71 -3.98
C GLU A 144 -11.22 9.63 -2.75
N THR A 145 -11.12 8.56 -1.96
CA THR A 145 -12.00 8.38 -0.78
C THR A 145 -11.57 9.25 0.39
N PHE A 146 -10.28 9.23 0.72
CA PHE A 146 -9.76 9.90 1.93
C PHE A 146 -9.31 11.34 1.70
N GLN A 147 -9.17 11.77 0.44
CA GLN A 147 -8.75 13.12 0.06
C GLN A 147 -7.44 13.57 0.75
N THR A 148 -6.51 12.64 0.94
CA THR A 148 -5.20 12.85 1.56
C THR A 148 -4.16 11.92 0.94
N LEU A 149 -2.89 12.32 0.93
CA LEU A 149 -1.75 11.45 0.61
C LEU A 149 -1.30 10.63 1.83
N ASN A 150 -1.60 11.13 3.03
CA ASN A 150 -1.20 10.49 4.27
C ASN A 150 -2.16 9.35 4.61
N LEU A 151 -1.74 8.13 4.27
CA LEU A 151 -2.41 6.87 4.58
C LEU A 151 -1.46 5.90 5.29
N ASP A 152 -0.60 6.43 6.17
CA ASP A 152 0.49 5.70 6.83
C ASP A 152 0.10 5.09 8.20
N GLN A 153 -1.16 5.22 8.60
CA GLN A 153 -1.61 4.73 9.90
C GLN A 153 -1.74 3.22 9.90
N HIS A 154 -1.49 2.62 11.07
CA HIS A 154 -1.52 1.18 11.23
C HIS A 154 -2.16 0.77 12.55
N ALA A 155 -2.76 -0.42 12.57
CA ALA A 155 -3.37 -1.03 13.72
C ALA A 155 -2.83 -2.44 13.97
N PHE A 156 -2.91 -2.90 15.22
CA PHE A 156 -2.64 -4.30 15.55
C PHE A 156 -3.84 -5.16 15.12
N PRO A 157 -3.65 -6.36 14.53
CA PRO A 157 -4.72 -7.09 13.85
C PRO A 157 -5.75 -7.75 14.79
N VAL A 158 -5.56 -7.68 16.11
CA VAL A 158 -6.53 -8.15 17.12
C VAL A 158 -6.65 -7.10 18.24
N PRO A 159 -7.76 -7.06 19.01
CA PRO A 159 -7.89 -6.12 20.12
C PRO A 159 -6.77 -6.32 21.15
N LEU A 160 -6.10 -5.23 21.56
CA LEU A 160 -5.06 -5.29 22.59
C LEU A 160 -5.58 -5.75 23.97
N SER A 161 -6.90 -5.67 24.20
CA SER A 161 -7.57 -6.17 25.41
C SER A 161 -7.88 -7.67 25.36
N SER A 162 -7.65 -8.34 24.21
CA SER A 162 -7.88 -9.78 24.08
C SER A 162 -6.75 -10.60 24.70
N ASN A 163 -7.00 -11.87 25.00
CA ASN A 163 -5.95 -12.81 25.39
C ASN A 163 -5.28 -13.35 24.11
N TYR A 164 -4.10 -12.82 23.77
CA TYR A 164 -3.36 -13.25 22.58
C TYR A 164 -1.88 -13.51 22.89
N SER A 165 -1.24 -14.30 22.01
CA SER A 165 0.21 -14.49 22.01
C SER A 165 0.72 -14.70 20.59
N TYR A 166 1.93 -14.21 20.31
CA TYR A 166 2.60 -14.38 19.04
C TYR A 166 4.11 -14.40 19.27
N ASN A 167 4.85 -15.09 18.40
CA ASN A 167 6.30 -15.16 18.44
C ASN A 167 6.85 -15.03 17.02
N ASN A 168 8.13 -14.75 16.89
CA ASN A 168 8.79 -14.75 15.58
C ASN A 168 8.98 -16.20 15.10
N THR A 169 8.02 -16.68 14.33
CA THR A 169 8.01 -18.02 13.74
C THR A 169 8.38 -18.01 12.25
N TRP A 170 9.00 -16.93 11.79
CA TRP A 170 9.36 -16.76 10.39
C TRP A 170 10.36 -17.82 9.94
N GLY A 171 10.06 -18.50 8.84
CA GLY A 171 10.93 -19.55 8.31
C GLY A 171 10.77 -20.91 8.99
N ASP A 172 9.94 -21.03 10.04
CA ASP A 172 9.69 -22.30 10.72
C ASP A 172 9.06 -23.32 9.75
N GLY A 173 9.41 -24.60 9.91
CA GLY A 173 8.88 -25.66 9.05
C GLY A 173 7.37 -25.87 9.24
N ARG A 174 6.60 -25.87 8.15
CA ARG A 174 5.16 -26.20 8.15
C ARG A 174 4.97 -27.67 7.78
N GLY A 175 5.15 -28.55 8.77
CA GLY A 175 5.06 -30.01 8.63
C GLY A 175 3.62 -30.54 8.52
N TYR A 176 3.00 -30.43 7.35
CA TYR A 176 1.87 -31.27 6.94
C TYR A 176 2.12 -31.78 5.50
N GLY A 177 3.22 -32.52 5.32
CA GLY A 177 3.56 -33.23 4.08
C GLY A 177 4.38 -32.47 3.04
N GLY A 178 5.22 -31.50 3.43
CA GLY A 178 6.14 -30.84 2.50
C GLY A 178 7.18 -29.93 3.19
N ALA A 179 8.18 -29.48 2.42
CA ALA A 179 9.25 -28.56 2.86
C ALA A 179 8.82 -27.08 2.77
N ARG A 180 7.65 -26.74 3.33
CA ARG A 180 7.17 -25.35 3.34
C ARG A 180 7.73 -24.60 4.55
N ILE A 181 8.15 -23.37 4.32
CA ILE A 181 8.51 -22.43 5.37
C ILE A 181 7.28 -21.61 5.79
N HIS A 182 7.26 -21.14 7.02
CA HIS A 182 6.23 -20.26 7.52
C HIS A 182 6.49 -18.82 7.07
N GLU A 183 5.74 -18.37 6.05
CA GLU A 183 5.79 -17.02 5.46
C GLU A 183 4.81 -16.06 6.17
N GLY A 184 4.89 -15.99 7.50
CA GLY A 184 4.00 -15.13 8.29
C GLY A 184 4.27 -15.21 9.78
N THR A 185 3.32 -14.73 10.57
CA THR A 185 3.29 -14.84 12.03
C THR A 185 1.90 -15.30 12.45
N ASP A 186 1.87 -16.31 13.32
CA ASP A 186 0.63 -16.82 13.89
C ASP A 186 0.36 -16.08 15.21
N ILE A 187 -0.81 -15.46 15.30
CA ILE A 187 -1.31 -14.76 16.48
C ILE A 187 -2.39 -15.64 17.09
N PHE A 188 -2.04 -16.39 18.13
CA PHE A 188 -2.97 -17.24 18.86
C PHE A 188 -3.86 -16.37 19.72
N ALA A 189 -5.18 -16.54 19.58
CA ALA A 189 -6.20 -15.84 20.34
C ALA A 189 -7.48 -16.70 20.39
N ASP A 190 -8.41 -16.36 21.28
CA ASP A 190 -9.65 -17.12 21.43
C ASP A 190 -10.47 -17.13 20.13
N TYR A 191 -11.19 -18.23 19.89
CA TYR A 191 -12.09 -18.34 18.74
C TYR A 191 -13.11 -17.19 18.75
N SER A 192 -13.39 -16.62 17.59
CA SER A 192 -14.24 -15.43 17.39
C SER A 192 -13.66 -14.10 17.89
N THR A 193 -12.41 -14.04 18.35
CA THR A 193 -11.72 -12.75 18.59
C THR A 193 -11.78 -11.89 17.32
N PRO A 194 -12.21 -10.61 17.38
CA PRO A 194 -12.24 -9.75 16.20
C PRO A 194 -10.87 -9.65 15.53
N VAL A 195 -10.86 -9.66 14.20
CA VAL A 195 -9.67 -9.39 13.39
C VAL A 195 -9.84 -8.06 12.69
N TYR A 196 -8.85 -7.18 12.84
CA TYR A 196 -8.84 -5.84 12.29
C TYR A 196 -7.89 -5.72 11.09
N ALA A 197 -8.24 -4.87 10.13
CA ALA A 197 -7.31 -4.43 9.10
C ALA A 197 -6.14 -3.69 9.77
N THR A 198 -4.91 -3.98 9.31
CA THR A 198 -3.69 -3.42 9.89
C THR A 198 -3.27 -2.10 9.26
N THR A 199 -3.89 -1.72 8.15
CA THR A 199 -3.51 -0.59 7.29
C THR A 199 -4.74 -0.11 6.50
N TYR A 200 -4.63 1.07 5.87
CA TYR A 200 -5.55 1.45 4.79
C TYR A 200 -5.34 0.52 3.59
N GLY A 201 -6.40 0.19 2.88
CA GLY A 201 -6.22 -0.61 1.67
C GLY A 201 -7.50 -1.02 0.98
N VAL A 202 -7.34 -1.81 -0.08
CA VAL A 202 -8.45 -2.40 -0.83
C VAL A 202 -8.40 -3.91 -0.69
N VAL A 203 -9.56 -4.52 -0.41
CA VAL A 203 -9.70 -5.98 -0.36
C VAL A 203 -9.53 -6.54 -1.78
N GLU A 204 -8.42 -7.21 -2.06
CA GLU A 204 -8.17 -7.88 -3.35
C GLU A 204 -8.71 -9.31 -3.38
N MET A 205 -8.86 -9.91 -2.20
CA MET A 205 -9.12 -11.32 -2.07
C MET A 205 -10.00 -11.58 -0.85
N LYS A 206 -11.07 -12.36 -1.05
CA LYS A 206 -11.93 -12.88 0.03
C LYS A 206 -12.40 -14.26 -0.35
N GLY A 207 -12.17 -15.27 0.49
CA GLY A 207 -12.68 -16.61 0.19
C GLY A 207 -11.94 -17.76 0.83
N TRP A 208 -12.25 -18.97 0.36
CA TRP A 208 -11.66 -20.20 0.87
C TRP A 208 -10.44 -20.62 0.07
N ASN A 209 -9.38 -21.07 0.73
CA ASN A 209 -8.38 -21.96 0.12
C ASN A 209 -8.08 -23.17 1.02
N LYS A 210 -7.47 -24.21 0.44
CA LYS A 210 -7.19 -25.47 1.14
C LYS A 210 -6.35 -25.31 2.40
N TYR A 211 -5.41 -24.36 2.43
CA TYR A 211 -4.42 -24.25 3.50
C TYR A 211 -4.82 -23.20 4.55
N GLY A 212 -5.06 -21.96 4.13
CA GLY A 212 -5.48 -20.84 4.95
C GLY A 212 -6.96 -20.82 5.32
N GLY A 213 -7.79 -21.74 4.81
CA GLY A 213 -9.23 -21.74 5.12
C GLY A 213 -9.91 -20.48 4.62
N TRP A 214 -10.75 -19.86 5.45
CA TRP A 214 -11.28 -18.52 5.17
C TRP A 214 -10.18 -17.48 5.35
N ARG A 215 -9.97 -16.69 4.31
CA ARG A 215 -8.91 -15.69 4.23
C ARG A 215 -9.32 -14.42 3.50
N ILE A 216 -8.71 -13.32 3.91
CA ILE A 216 -8.78 -12.01 3.28
C ILE A 216 -7.39 -11.56 2.88
N GLY A 217 -7.31 -10.90 1.74
CA GLY A 217 -6.14 -10.19 1.26
C GLY A 217 -6.46 -8.73 1.02
N ILE A 218 -5.64 -7.84 1.60
CA ILE A 218 -5.77 -6.39 1.47
C ILE A 218 -4.46 -5.85 0.89
N ARG A 219 -4.52 -5.04 -0.15
CA ARG A 219 -3.33 -4.31 -0.64
C ARG A 219 -3.38 -2.86 -0.19
N ASP A 220 -2.28 -2.40 0.37
CA ASP A 220 -2.10 -1.04 0.86
C ASP A 220 -1.55 -0.09 -0.22
N PRO A 221 -1.53 1.23 0.03
CA PRO A 221 -0.95 2.21 -0.89
C PRO A 221 0.54 2.02 -1.19
N TYR A 222 1.27 1.31 -0.32
CA TYR A 222 2.71 1.14 -0.34
C TYR A 222 3.15 -0.20 -0.94
N ASN A 223 2.33 -0.75 -1.84
CA ASN A 223 2.59 -2.00 -2.56
C ASN A 223 2.81 -3.23 -1.65
N THR A 224 2.24 -3.23 -0.46
CA THR A 224 2.24 -4.38 0.45
C THR A 224 0.87 -5.06 0.46
N TYR A 225 0.88 -6.37 0.21
CA TYR A 225 -0.28 -7.24 0.34
C TYR A 225 -0.29 -7.91 1.72
N HIS A 226 -1.36 -7.67 2.47
CA HIS A 226 -1.61 -8.14 3.81
C HIS A 226 -2.56 -9.33 3.77
N TYR A 227 -2.11 -10.47 4.28
CA TYR A 227 -2.82 -11.74 4.22
C TYR A 227 -3.31 -12.16 5.60
N PHE A 228 -4.60 -12.37 5.73
CA PHE A 228 -5.28 -12.79 6.96
C PHE A 228 -5.94 -14.14 6.72
N ALA A 229 -5.60 -15.17 7.48
CA ALA A 229 -6.11 -16.52 7.28
C ALA A 229 -6.60 -17.19 8.57
N HIS A 230 -7.20 -18.36 8.39
CA HIS A 230 -7.82 -19.19 9.41
C HIS A 230 -9.08 -18.59 10.04
N LEU A 231 -9.69 -17.62 9.37
CA LEU A 231 -10.82 -16.87 9.90
C LEU A 231 -12.04 -17.78 10.15
N SER A 232 -12.86 -17.44 11.15
CA SER A 232 -14.13 -18.12 11.39
C SER A 232 -15.26 -17.58 10.49
N GLY A 233 -15.14 -16.32 10.05
CA GLY A 233 -16.12 -15.63 9.24
C GLY A 233 -15.68 -14.21 8.88
N TYR A 234 -16.56 -13.49 8.19
CA TYR A 234 -16.37 -12.13 7.69
C TYR A 234 -17.56 -11.25 8.09
N PRO A 235 -17.38 -9.92 8.15
CA PRO A 235 -18.48 -8.98 8.05
C PRO A 235 -19.29 -9.21 6.76
N GLU A 236 -20.60 -8.96 6.82
CA GLU A 236 -21.54 -9.23 5.74
C GLU A 236 -21.35 -8.30 4.54
N ASP A 237 -21.01 -7.04 4.82
CA ASP A 237 -20.81 -5.93 3.88
C ASP A 237 -19.41 -5.87 3.27
N LEU A 238 -18.45 -6.64 3.78
CA LEU A 238 -17.08 -6.64 3.27
C LEU A 238 -16.96 -7.50 2.00
N GLU A 239 -16.53 -6.94 0.88
CA GLU A 239 -16.39 -7.66 -0.39
C GLU A 239 -15.06 -7.36 -1.10
N ILE A 240 -14.76 -8.08 -2.18
CA ILE A 240 -13.60 -7.76 -3.02
C ILE A 240 -13.85 -6.38 -3.64
N GLY A 241 -12.88 -5.49 -3.48
CA GLY A 241 -12.96 -4.09 -3.87
C GLY A 241 -13.38 -3.14 -2.75
N SER A 242 -13.81 -3.63 -1.57
CA SER A 242 -14.07 -2.77 -0.42
C SER A 242 -12.81 -2.04 0.02
N ILE A 243 -12.95 -0.77 0.39
CA ILE A 243 -11.91 -0.02 1.10
C ILE A 243 -11.99 -0.41 2.58
N VAL A 244 -10.82 -0.53 3.20
CA VAL A 244 -10.69 -0.73 4.64
C VAL A 244 -9.73 0.28 5.25
N GLU A 245 -9.95 0.57 6.52
CA GLU A 245 -9.11 1.46 7.33
C GLU A 245 -8.44 0.69 8.48
N PRO A 246 -7.29 1.16 8.99
CA PRO A 246 -6.66 0.55 10.16
C PRO A 246 -7.63 0.47 11.34
N GLY A 247 -7.78 -0.72 11.92
CA GLY A 247 -8.71 -0.95 13.04
C GLY A 247 -10.12 -1.35 12.62
N GLN A 248 -10.48 -1.27 11.34
CA GLN A 248 -11.76 -1.77 10.84
C GLN A 248 -11.83 -3.30 10.98
N GLN A 249 -12.94 -3.83 11.51
CA GLN A 249 -13.13 -5.27 11.60
C GLN A 249 -13.30 -5.88 10.20
N ILE A 250 -12.47 -6.89 9.90
CA ILE A 250 -12.47 -7.61 8.63
C ILE A 250 -12.80 -9.10 8.78
N GLY A 251 -12.83 -9.60 10.01
CA GLY A 251 -13.19 -10.98 10.29
C GLY A 251 -13.12 -11.30 11.77
N SER A 252 -12.98 -12.58 12.04
CA SER A 252 -12.76 -13.10 13.39
C SER A 252 -11.83 -14.30 13.36
N VAL A 253 -11.02 -14.44 14.41
CA VAL A 253 -10.10 -15.55 14.62
C VAL A 253 -10.87 -16.86 14.59
N GLY A 254 -10.35 -17.82 13.84
CA GLY A 254 -10.93 -19.15 13.76
C GLY A 254 -9.87 -20.23 13.75
N SER A 255 -10.27 -21.38 13.23
CA SER A 255 -9.42 -22.57 13.10
C SER A 255 -9.67 -23.25 11.75
N THR A 256 -9.97 -22.46 10.72
CA THR A 256 -10.41 -22.98 9.43
C THR A 256 -9.25 -23.22 8.47
N GLY A 257 -9.29 -24.32 7.71
CA GLY A 257 -8.26 -24.64 6.71
C GLY A 257 -7.80 -26.09 6.76
N TYR A 258 -6.68 -26.36 6.10
CA TYR A 258 -6.08 -27.68 5.93
C TYR A 258 -7.06 -28.77 5.44
N GLY A 259 -7.93 -28.43 4.48
CA GLY A 259 -8.93 -29.35 3.93
C GLY A 259 -9.89 -28.75 2.91
N PRO A 260 -10.95 -29.51 2.52
CA PRO A 260 -12.06 -29.00 1.71
C PRO A 260 -12.77 -27.80 2.37
N LYS A 261 -13.54 -27.06 1.57
CA LYS A 261 -14.29 -25.87 2.02
C LYS A 261 -15.10 -26.15 3.29
N GLY A 262 -14.90 -25.32 4.31
CA GLY A 262 -15.57 -25.45 5.62
C GLY A 262 -14.84 -26.30 6.66
N THR A 263 -13.67 -26.86 6.33
CA THR A 263 -12.85 -27.60 7.31
C THR A 263 -12.47 -26.69 8.49
N SER A 264 -12.72 -27.12 9.72
CA SER A 264 -12.34 -26.36 10.92
C SER A 264 -11.88 -27.31 12.04
N GLY A 265 -11.12 -26.78 13.01
CA GLY A 265 -10.78 -27.47 14.26
C GLY A 265 -9.60 -28.43 14.17
N LYS A 266 -8.80 -28.36 13.09
CA LYS A 266 -7.61 -29.21 12.92
C LYS A 266 -6.37 -28.71 13.69
N PHE A 267 -6.42 -27.50 14.23
CA PHE A 267 -5.36 -26.82 14.94
C PHE A 267 -5.97 -25.79 15.90
N PRO A 268 -5.22 -25.32 16.92
CA PRO A 268 -5.71 -24.31 17.85
C PRO A 268 -6.12 -23.02 17.12
N PRO A 269 -7.12 -22.27 17.62
CA PRO A 269 -7.51 -21.01 17.02
C PRO A 269 -6.35 -20.00 16.98
N HIS A 270 -6.14 -19.41 15.80
CA HIS A 270 -5.15 -18.36 15.59
C HIS A 270 -5.48 -17.57 14.32
N LEU A 271 -4.98 -16.34 14.25
CA LEU A 271 -4.86 -15.60 13.00
C LEU A 271 -3.48 -15.89 12.41
N HIS A 272 -3.44 -16.42 11.19
CA HIS A 272 -2.21 -16.38 10.42
C HIS A 272 -2.15 -15.05 9.66
N TYR A 273 -1.12 -14.24 9.93
CA TYR A 273 -0.88 -12.95 9.30
C TYR A 273 0.39 -12.98 8.45
N GLY A 274 0.27 -12.68 7.17
CA GLY A 274 1.37 -12.61 6.21
C GLY A 274 1.48 -11.22 5.57
N MET A 275 2.69 -10.85 5.16
CA MET A 275 2.96 -9.61 4.41
C MET A 275 3.77 -9.96 3.18
N TYR A 276 3.39 -9.41 2.03
CA TYR A 276 4.04 -9.66 0.75
C TYR A 276 4.30 -8.32 0.07
N LYS A 277 5.55 -8.03 -0.28
CA LYS A 277 5.94 -6.77 -0.93
C LYS A 277 6.05 -6.97 -2.44
N ASP A 278 5.72 -5.95 -3.21
CA ASP A 278 5.86 -5.92 -4.67
C ASP A 278 6.82 -4.80 -5.11
N ASN A 279 7.75 -5.12 -6.02
CA ASN A 279 8.72 -4.16 -6.58
C ASN A 279 8.45 -3.87 -8.06
N GLY A 280 7.22 -4.10 -8.54
CA GLY A 280 6.83 -3.98 -9.94
C GLY A 280 7.30 -5.13 -10.85
N LYS A 281 8.12 -6.05 -10.35
CA LYS A 281 8.58 -7.23 -11.10
C LYS A 281 8.12 -8.53 -10.45
N THR A 282 8.31 -8.63 -9.15
CA THR A 282 8.04 -9.84 -8.36
C THR A 282 7.45 -9.48 -7.01
N GLU A 283 6.58 -10.34 -6.51
CA GLU A 283 6.05 -10.27 -5.15
C GLU A 283 6.80 -11.28 -4.26
N TRP A 284 7.19 -10.89 -3.04
CA TRP A 284 7.89 -11.76 -2.11
C TRP A 284 7.37 -11.63 -0.68
N ALA A 285 7.39 -12.74 0.06
CA ALA A 285 7.00 -12.74 1.46
C ALA A 285 8.00 -11.95 2.31
N HIS A 286 7.49 -11.18 3.27
CA HIS A 286 8.26 -10.38 4.22
C HIS A 286 7.86 -10.72 5.66
N ASN A 287 8.83 -10.80 6.57
CA ASN A 287 8.56 -11.10 7.98
C ASN A 287 7.69 -10.00 8.62
N PRO A 288 6.47 -10.30 9.11
CA PRO A 288 5.59 -9.31 9.71
C PRO A 288 5.90 -9.04 11.19
N TYR A 289 6.71 -9.87 11.86
CA TYR A 289 6.89 -9.83 13.31
C TYR A 289 7.32 -8.46 13.84
N SER A 290 8.30 -7.81 13.18
CA SER A 290 8.80 -6.49 13.62
C SER A 290 7.75 -5.39 13.45
N TYR A 291 6.87 -5.48 12.45
CA TYR A 291 5.76 -4.56 12.26
C TYR A 291 4.70 -4.76 13.34
N LEU A 292 4.34 -6.02 13.60
CA LEU A 292 3.40 -6.38 14.67
C LEU A 292 3.85 -5.85 16.03
N THR A 293 5.12 -6.03 16.40
CA THR A 293 5.68 -5.47 17.64
C THR A 293 5.62 -3.95 17.72
N GLN A 294 5.76 -3.26 16.59
CA GLN A 294 5.64 -1.80 16.54
C GLN A 294 4.19 -1.35 16.68
N TRP A 295 3.27 -1.98 15.94
CA TRP A 295 1.84 -1.64 15.96
C TRP A 295 1.19 -1.99 17.30
N GLU A 296 1.64 -3.04 17.98
CA GLU A 296 1.21 -3.39 19.34
C GLU A 296 1.53 -2.28 20.36
N ARG A 297 2.68 -1.61 20.20
CA ARG A 297 3.15 -0.57 21.13
C ARG A 297 2.53 0.80 20.87
N LYS A 298 2.05 1.06 19.65
CA LYS A 298 1.39 2.32 19.31
C LYS A 298 -0.02 2.34 19.93
N LYS A 299 -0.46 3.52 20.40
CA LYS A 299 -1.87 3.73 20.74
C LYS A 299 -2.69 3.45 19.49
N GLN A 300 -3.61 2.50 19.57
CA GLN A 300 -4.51 2.20 18.46
C GLN A 300 -5.36 3.45 18.13
N PRO A 301 -5.61 3.75 16.84
CA PRO A 301 -6.59 4.77 16.48
C PRO A 301 -7.94 4.44 17.15
N ALA A 302 -8.62 5.46 17.66
CA ALA A 302 -9.90 5.26 18.33
C ALA A 302 -10.93 4.76 17.32
N SER A 303 -11.55 3.62 17.63
CA SER A 303 -12.69 3.05 16.88
C SER A 303 -13.94 3.89 17.00
#